data_AF-A0A151T6E2-F1
#
_entry.id   AF-A0A151T6E2-F1
#
_cell.length_a   1.000
_cell.length_b   1.000
_cell.length_c   1.000
_cell.angle_alpha   90.00
_cell.angle_beta   90.00
_cell.angle_gamma   90.00
#
_symmetry.space_group_name_H-M   'P 1'
#
loop_
_entity.id
_entity.type
_entity.pdbx_description
1 polymer ?
#
loop_
_entity_poly.entity_id
_entity_poly.type
_entity_poly.pdbx_seq_one_letter_code
_entity_poly.pdbx_strand_id
1 'polypeptide(L)' 'MDVVTTYLYGSLDANIYMKLPEGFNLPNDAIFREDYSIKLNKSLYGLKQSGRMWYNRLSEYLLQ' A
#
# COMPACT_ATOMS: atom_id res chain seq x y z
N MET A 1 -2.98 6.16 -21.39
CA MET A 1 -1.70 5.45 -21.32
C MET A 1 -1.92 4.23 -20.45
N ASP A 2 -1.54 3.05 -20.92
CA ASP A 2 -1.51 1.87 -20.07
C ASP A 2 -0.12 1.79 -19.46
N VAL A 3 -0.05 1.79 -18.13
CA VAL A 3 1.20 1.78 -17.39
C VAL A 3 1.08 0.67 -16.36
N VAL A 4 2.02 -0.26 -16.44
CA VAL A 4 2.06 -1.43 -15.54
C VAL A 4 2.44 -0.95 -14.15
N THR A 5 1.80 -1.49 -13.10
CA THR A 5 2.14 -1.21 -11.68
C THR A 5 2.00 0.25 -11.22
N THR A 6 1.25 1.09 -11.92
CA THR A 6 1.01 2.52 -11.57
C THR A 6 0.71 2.79 -10.10
N TYR A 7 -0.21 2.02 -9.52
CA TYR A 7 -0.63 2.23 -8.14
C TYR A 7 0.47 1.96 -7.11
N LEU A 8 1.43 1.09 -7.42
CA LEU A 8 2.55 0.78 -6.52
C LEU A 8 3.54 1.95 -6.38
N TYR A 9 3.48 2.94 -7.29
CA TYR A 9 4.35 4.11 -7.25
C TYR A 9 3.75 5.28 -6.47
N GLY A 10 2.44 5.26 -6.21
CA GLY A 10 1.76 6.28 -5.41
C GLY A 10 2.21 6.25 -3.96
N SER A 11 2.74 7.38 -3.47
CA SER A 11 2.95 7.58 -2.03
C SER A 11 1.59 7.67 -1.33
N LEU A 12 1.52 7.20 -0.08
CA LEU A 12 0.30 7.26 0.72
C LEU A 12 0.29 8.52 1.57
N ASP A 13 -0.77 9.31 1.44
CA ASP A 13 -0.98 10.52 2.25
C ASP A 13 -1.40 10.20 3.70
N ALA A 14 -1.70 8.92 3.99
CA ALA A 14 -2.15 8.46 5.30
C ALA A 14 -1.48 7.14 5.68
N ASN A 15 -1.36 6.90 7.00
CA ASN A 15 -0.90 5.62 7.51
C ASN A 15 -2.01 4.58 7.37
N ILE A 16 -1.84 3.63 6.45
CA ILE A 16 -2.79 2.54 6.22
C ILE A 16 -2.18 1.25 6.74
N TYR A 17 -2.96 0.57 7.56
CA TYR A 17 -2.62 -0.74 8.11
C TYR A 17 -3.60 -1.78 7.59
N MET A 18 -3.11 -2.97 7.30
CA MET A 18 -3.94 -4.11 6.92
C MET A 18 -3.72 -5.26 7.90
N LYS A 19 -4.73 -6.12 8.02
CA LYS A 19 -4.61 -7.38 8.74
C LYS A 19 -3.53 -8.25 8.09
N LEU A 20 -2.87 -9.05 8.91
CA LEU A 20 -1.85 -9.96 8.42
C LEU A 20 -2.48 -11.02 7.48
N PRO A 21 -2.03 -11.14 6.21
CA PRO A 21 -2.62 -12.04 5.22
C PRO A 21 -2.31 -13.50 5.55
N GLU A 22 -3.30 -14.37 5.42
CA GLU A 22 -3.16 -15.81 5.69
C GLU A 22 -1.92 -16.40 4.98
N GLY A 23 -1.17 -17.26 5.69
CA GLY A 23 0.09 -17.82 5.19
C GLY A 23 1.35 -16.97 5.45
N PHE A 24 1.22 -15.77 6.04
CA PHE A 24 2.37 -15.05 6.56
C PHE A 24 2.92 -15.73 7.84
N ASN A 25 4.17 -16.17 7.79
CA ASN A 25 4.88 -16.78 8.92
C ASN A 25 5.35 -15.69 9.88
N LEU A 26 4.80 -15.69 11.10
CA LEU A 26 5.31 -14.84 12.17
C LEU A 26 6.56 -15.49 12.76
N PRO A 27 7.58 -14.70 13.15
CA PRO A 27 8.84 -15.22 13.67
C PRO A 27 8.72 -15.88 15.06
N ASN A 28 7.55 -15.88 15.71
CA ASN A 28 7.34 -16.52 17.00
C ASN A 28 5.88 -16.98 17.16
N ASP A 29 5.67 -18.24 17.53
CA ASP A 29 4.35 -18.85 17.81
C ASP A 29 3.71 -18.34 19.12
N ALA A 30 4.46 -17.59 19.94
CA ALA A 30 4.01 -17.09 21.23
C ALA A 30 3.24 -15.75 21.18
N ILE A 31 3.08 -15.17 19.99
CA ILE A 31 2.47 -13.85 19.83
C ILE A 31 1.22 -13.99 18.95
N PHE A 32 0.09 -13.49 19.46
CA PHE A 32 -1.18 -13.60 18.77
C PHE A 32 -1.15 -12.79 17.48
N ARG A 33 -1.67 -13.40 16.41
CA ARG A 33 -1.71 -12.79 15.07
C ARG A 33 -2.50 -11.47 15.06
N GLU A 34 -3.44 -11.35 15.99
CA GLU A 34 -4.27 -10.17 16.20
C GLU A 34 -3.49 -8.93 16.67
N ASP A 35 -2.32 -9.12 17.28
CA ASP A 35 -1.48 -8.02 17.78
C ASP A 35 -0.65 -7.35 16.68
N TYR A 36 -0.65 -7.93 15.47
CA TYR A 36 0.13 -7.44 14.34
C TYR A 36 -0.73 -6.89 13.21
N SER A 37 -0.20 -5.85 12.58
CA SER A 37 -0.72 -5.31 11.33
C SER A 37 0.42 -4.99 10.38
N ILE A 38 0.15 -5.06 9.07
CA ILE A 38 1.10 -4.64 8.05
C ILE A 38 0.83 -3.18 7.73
N LYS A 39 1.85 -2.34 7.87
CA LYS A 39 1.81 -0.97 7.37
C LYS A 39 2.10 -0.95 5.87
N LEU A 40 1.22 -0.33 5.10
CA LEU A 40 1.46 -0.09 3.68
C LEU A 40 2.38 1.13 3.51
N ASN A 41 3.47 0.95 2.77
CA ASN A 41 4.41 2.03 2.43
C ASN A 41 4.06 2.70 1.09
N LYS A 42 3.26 2.03 0.26
CA LYS A 42 2.83 2.48 -1.06
C LYS A 42 1.37 2.14 -1.28
N SER A 43 0.73 2.84 -2.20
CA SER A 43 -0.61 2.50 -2.67
C SER A 43 -0.61 1.10 -3.28
N LEU A 44 -1.68 0.35 -3.01
CA LEU A 44 -1.88 -1.01 -3.51
C LEU A 44 -3.13 -1.04 -4.39
N TYR A 45 -3.20 -2.00 -5.31
CA TYR A 45 -4.44 -2.29 -6.03
C TYR A 45 -5.62 -2.51 -5.08
N GLY A 46 -6.80 -2.03 -5.48
CA GLY A 46 -8.03 -2.22 -4.70
C GLY A 46 -8.24 -1.23 -3.56
N LEU A 47 -7.27 -0.39 -3.19
CA LEU A 47 -7.56 0.72 -2.28
C LEU A 47 -8.35 1.81 -3.02
N LYS A 48 -9.38 2.34 -2.36
CA LYS A 48 -10.25 3.39 -2.94
C LYS A 48 -9.46 4.63 -3.37
N GLN A 49 -8.41 4.99 -2.63
CA GLN A 49 -7.57 6.15 -2.92
C GLN A 49 -6.47 5.91 -3.96
N SER A 50 -6.24 4.67 -4.43
CA SER A 50 -5.12 4.37 -5.33
C SER A 50 -5.13 5.17 -6.62
N GLY A 51 -6.32 5.41 -7.20
CA GLY A 51 -6.50 6.30 -8.35
C GLY A 51 -5.95 7.71 -8.11
N ARG A 52 -6.27 8.29 -6.95
CA ARG A 52 -5.82 9.62 -6.55
C ARG A 52 -4.31 9.66 -6.30
N MET A 53 -3.76 8.66 -5.61
CA MET A 53 -2.31 8.61 -5.32
C MET A 53 -1.49 8.52 -6.61
N TRP A 54 -1.98 7.74 -7.59
CA TRP A 54 -1.36 7.70 -8.91
C TRP A 54 -1.44 9.04 -9.64
N TYR A 55 -2.62 9.68 -9.66
CA TYR A 55 -2.79 10.99 -10.29
C TYR A 55 -1.84 12.04 -9.70
N ASN A 56 -1.72 12.09 -8.37
CA ASN A 56 -0.81 13.01 -7.69
C ASN A 56 0.64 12.74 -8.11
N ARG A 57 1.06 11.47 -8.09
CA ARG A 57 2.42 11.08 -8.50
C ARG A 57 2.74 11.42 -9.95
N LEU A 58 1.78 11.19 -10.84
CA LEU A 58 1.92 11.52 -12.26
C LEU A 58 1.96 13.04 -12.48
N SER A 59 1.10 13.78 -11.79
CA SER A 59 1.05 15.24 -11.85
C SER A 59 2.37 15.86 -11.38
N GLU A 60 2.91 15.40 -10.24
CA GLU A 60 4.23 15.83 -9.75
C GLU A 60 5.33 15.59 -10.78
N TYR A 61 5.32 14.43 -11.44
CA TYR A 61 6.35 14.07 -12.42
C TYR A 61 6.25 14.89 -13.72
N LEU A 62 5.03 15.21 -14.16
CA LEU A 62 4.79 15.96 -15.41
C LEU A 62 4.86 17.47 -15.23
N LEU A 63 4.70 17.98 -14.00
CA LEU A 63 4.78 19.41 -13.67
C LEU A 63 6.19 19.84 -13.22
N GLN A 64 7.16 18.91 -13.20
CA GLN A 64 8.59 19.24 -13.17
C GLN A 64 9.08 19.70 -14.54
#